data_AF-A0A229TIN9-F1
#
_entry.id   AF-A0A229TIN9-F1
#
_cell.length_a   1.000
_cell.length_b   1.000
_cell.length_c   1.000
_cell.angle_alpha   90.00
_cell.angle_beta   90.00
_cell.angle_gamma   90.00
#
_symmetry.space_group_name_H-M   'P 1'
#
loop_
_entity.id
_entity.type
_entity.pdbx_description
1 polymer ?
#
loop_
_entity_poly.entity_id
_entity_poly.type
_entity_poly.pdbx_seq_one_letter_code
_entity_poly.pdbx_strand_id
1 'polypeptide(L)'
;MPQGKPLVVPDDGLTTRQRRNRPLLAVHTGEMKGKSTAAFGMALRAWNQGWSIGVFQFVKSAKWKVGEENAFRALGALHESSGQGGPVEWHKMGEGWSWSRKPGSDEDHAANAREGWAEIKRRLAEERHDFYVLDEFTYPLHWGWIDTAEVVAALRDRPGRQHVVITGRNAPEELIEAADLVTRMTKVKHPMDTGQKGQRGIEW
;
A
#
# COMPACT_ATOMS: atom_id res chain seq x y z
N MET A 1 23.21 4.16 -17.36
CA MET A 1 22.51 3.25 -16.41
C MET A 1 23.57 2.40 -15.74
N PRO A 2 23.71 2.39 -14.41
CA PRO A 2 24.62 1.45 -13.76
C PRO A 2 24.31 0.04 -14.26
N GLN A 3 25.33 -0.73 -14.65
CA GLN A 3 25.14 -2.13 -15.05
C GLN A 3 24.41 -2.80 -13.88
N GLY A 4 23.16 -3.23 -14.06
CA GLY A 4 22.30 -3.78 -13.00
C GLY A 4 22.78 -5.14 -12.49
N LYS A 5 24.04 -5.22 -12.07
CA LYS A 5 24.70 -6.38 -11.50
C LYS A 5 24.34 -6.43 -10.00
N PRO A 6 23.67 -7.50 -9.53
CA PRO A 6 23.39 -7.65 -8.11
C PRO A 6 24.71 -7.81 -7.33
N LEU A 7 24.71 -7.41 -6.06
CA LEU A 7 25.87 -7.56 -5.18
C LEU A 7 26.15 -9.04 -4.85
N VAL A 8 25.11 -9.87 -4.85
CA VAL A 8 25.16 -11.30 -4.53
C VAL A 8 24.25 -12.07 -5.48
N VAL A 9 24.67 -13.25 -5.92
CA VAL A 9 23.85 -14.22 -6.64
C VAL A 9 23.81 -15.51 -5.80
N PRO A 10 22.70 -15.79 -5.10
CA PRO A 10 22.55 -17.01 -4.32
C PRO A 10 22.56 -18.28 -5.18
N ASP A 11 23.03 -19.39 -4.61
CA ASP A 11 22.99 -20.72 -5.23
C ASP A 11 21.68 -21.47 -4.89
N ASP A 12 20.54 -20.87 -5.28
CA ASP A 12 19.19 -21.40 -5.05
C ASP A 12 18.50 -21.87 -6.35
N GLY A 13 19.25 -21.92 -7.46
CA GLY A 13 18.75 -22.33 -8.77
C GLY A 13 17.84 -21.32 -9.50
N LEU A 14 17.55 -20.15 -8.93
CA LEU A 14 16.69 -19.16 -9.58
C LEU A 14 17.44 -18.34 -10.65
N THR A 15 16.85 -18.25 -11.84
CA THR A 15 17.32 -17.36 -12.90
C THR A 15 17.12 -15.89 -12.54
N THR A 16 17.91 -15.00 -13.16
CA THR A 16 17.74 -13.54 -13.02
C THR A 16 16.31 -13.07 -13.33
N ARG A 17 15.65 -13.69 -14.32
CA ARG A 17 14.27 -13.38 -14.69
C ARG A 17 13.28 -13.81 -13.60
N GLN A 18 13.43 -15.01 -13.05
CA GLN A 18 12.59 -15.48 -11.95
C GLN A 18 12.74 -14.58 -10.73
N ARG A 19 13.98 -14.21 -10.35
CA ARG A 19 14.23 -13.27 -9.24
C ARG A 19 13.57 -11.91 -9.45
N ARG A 20 13.70 -11.33 -10.66
CA ARG A 20 13.10 -10.02 -11.00
C ARG A 20 11.58 -10.00 -10.91
N ASN A 21 10.94 -11.16 -11.09
CA ASN A 21 9.49 -11.29 -11.11
C ASN A 21 8.94 -11.84 -9.79
N ARG A 22 9.76 -11.94 -8.72
CA ARG A 22 9.24 -12.33 -7.41
C ARG A 22 8.32 -11.24 -6.86
N PRO A 23 7.20 -11.61 -6.22
CA PRO A 23 6.37 -10.64 -5.51
C PRO A 23 7.20 -9.96 -4.42
N LEU A 24 6.97 -8.68 -4.20
CA LEU A 24 7.67 -7.88 -3.18
C LEU A 24 6.69 -7.45 -2.09
N LEU A 25 7.07 -7.65 -0.85
CA LEU A 25 6.50 -6.94 0.31
C LEU A 25 7.41 -5.75 0.63
N ALA A 26 6.89 -4.55 0.45
CA ALA A 26 7.59 -3.31 0.78
C ALA A 26 6.92 -2.60 1.97
N VAL A 27 7.72 -2.07 2.88
CA VAL A 27 7.27 -1.26 4.01
C VAL A 27 7.91 0.13 3.92
N HIS A 28 7.08 1.17 3.88
CA HIS A 28 7.50 2.55 3.92
C HIS A 28 7.08 3.15 5.26
N THR A 29 8.03 3.28 6.18
CA THR A 29 7.78 3.70 7.57
C THR A 29 8.63 4.92 7.98
N GLY A 30 8.58 5.30 9.26
CA GLY A 30 9.26 6.46 9.83
C GLY A 30 8.38 7.69 10.00
N GLU A 31 8.89 8.67 10.74
CA GLU A 31 8.09 9.80 11.24
C GLU A 31 7.73 10.84 10.19
N MET A 32 8.42 10.85 9.05
CA MET A 32 8.33 11.97 8.11
C MET A 32 7.54 11.71 6.84
N LYS A 33 7.27 12.81 6.14
CA LYS A 33 6.63 12.86 4.84
C LYS A 33 7.37 11.96 3.84
N GLY A 34 6.60 11.31 2.97
CA GLY A 34 7.08 10.63 1.78
C GLY A 34 6.59 9.19 1.63
N LYS A 35 6.10 8.57 2.73
CA LYS A 35 5.73 7.15 2.77
C LYS A 35 4.64 6.81 1.75
N SER A 36 3.49 7.47 1.87
CA SER A 36 2.36 7.30 0.95
C SER A 36 2.72 7.72 -0.47
N THR A 37 3.38 8.87 -0.65
CA THR A 37 3.75 9.35 -2.00
C THR A 37 4.71 8.38 -2.71
N ALA A 38 5.62 7.73 -1.99
CA ALA A 38 6.50 6.71 -2.56
C ALA A 38 5.72 5.45 -2.94
N ALA A 39 4.77 5.01 -2.12
CA ALA A 39 3.90 3.87 -2.42
C ALA A 39 3.02 4.15 -3.66
N PHE A 40 2.42 5.34 -3.74
CA PHE A 40 1.66 5.77 -4.91
C PHE A 40 2.52 5.94 -6.16
N GLY A 41 3.79 6.36 -6.00
CA GLY A 41 4.76 6.37 -7.10
C GLY A 41 5.08 4.97 -7.64
N MET A 42 5.15 3.96 -6.77
CA MET A 42 5.28 2.56 -7.21
C MET A 42 4.01 2.06 -7.89
N ALA A 43 2.83 2.36 -7.33
CA ALA A 43 1.55 2.01 -7.92
C ALA A 43 1.36 2.64 -9.31
N LEU A 44 1.85 3.86 -9.54
CA LEU A 44 1.82 4.50 -10.86
C LEU A 44 2.67 3.75 -11.89
N ARG A 45 3.84 3.24 -11.48
CA ARG A 45 4.69 2.40 -12.35
C ARG A 45 4.01 1.08 -12.67
N ALA A 46 3.39 0.44 -11.67
CA ALA A 46 2.62 -0.78 -11.85
C ALA A 46 1.43 -0.56 -12.80
N TRP A 47 0.67 0.52 -12.61
CA TRP A 47 -0.43 0.90 -13.49
C TRP A 47 0.03 1.05 -14.94
N ASN A 48 1.13 1.78 -15.16
CA ASN A 48 1.68 1.97 -16.52
C ASN A 48 2.13 0.65 -17.16
N GLN A 49 2.52 -0.35 -16.37
CA GLN A 49 2.85 -1.70 -16.85
C GLN A 49 1.61 -2.55 -17.18
N GLY A 50 0.40 -2.07 -16.86
CA GLY A 50 -0.85 -2.79 -17.09
C GLY A 50 -1.30 -3.68 -15.93
N TRP A 51 -0.69 -3.54 -14.75
CA TRP A 51 -1.04 -4.34 -13.57
C TRP A 51 -2.32 -3.84 -12.90
N SER A 52 -3.13 -4.76 -12.38
CA SER A 52 -4.30 -4.41 -11.58
C SER A 52 -3.88 -3.86 -10.22
N ILE A 53 -4.44 -2.69 -9.87
CA ILE A 53 -4.07 -1.93 -8.67
C ILE A 53 -5.22 -1.96 -7.66
N GLY A 54 -4.93 -2.38 -6.43
CA GLY A 54 -5.83 -2.28 -5.29
C GLY A 54 -5.28 -1.31 -4.23
N VAL A 55 -5.97 -0.20 -3.97
CA VAL A 55 -5.61 0.75 -2.91
C VAL A 55 -6.59 0.62 -1.75
N PHE A 56 -6.06 0.43 -0.54
CA PHE A 56 -6.81 0.31 0.71
C PHE A 56 -6.25 1.31 1.71
N GLN A 57 -7.05 2.29 2.12
CA GLN A 57 -6.64 3.34 3.06
C GLN A 57 -7.27 3.12 4.44
N PHE A 58 -6.44 2.93 5.47
CA PHE A 58 -6.89 2.60 6.84
C PHE A 58 -7.03 3.80 7.76
N VAL A 59 -6.31 4.89 7.52
CA VAL A 59 -6.40 6.09 8.36
C VAL A 59 -6.36 7.33 7.50
N LYS A 60 -7.48 8.07 7.43
CA LYS A 60 -7.52 9.51 7.17
C LYS A 60 -8.91 10.04 7.51
N SER A 61 -8.98 11.25 8.04
CA SER A 61 -10.27 11.89 8.30
C SER A 61 -11.01 12.06 6.98
N ALA A 62 -12.33 11.80 6.97
CA ALA A 62 -13.19 11.93 5.79
C ALA A 62 -13.12 13.32 5.11
N LYS A 63 -12.51 14.32 5.76
CA LYS A 63 -12.33 15.67 5.26
C LYS A 63 -11.05 15.87 4.43
N TRP A 64 -10.10 14.93 4.43
CA TRP A 64 -8.88 15.05 3.64
C TRP A 64 -9.10 14.52 2.23
N LYS A 65 -9.20 15.43 1.26
CA LYS A 65 -9.12 15.09 -0.17
C LYS A 65 -7.67 14.75 -0.49
N VAL A 66 -7.40 13.51 -0.80
CA VAL A 66 -6.07 13.01 -1.19
C VAL A 66 -5.96 13.16 -2.71
N GLY A 67 -5.07 14.01 -3.21
CA GLY A 67 -4.88 14.23 -4.65
C GLY A 67 -4.62 12.93 -5.43
N GLU A 68 -3.93 11.97 -4.82
CA GLU A 68 -3.65 10.65 -5.40
C GLU A 68 -4.94 9.86 -5.68
N GLU A 69 -5.97 9.95 -4.84
CA GLU A 69 -7.24 9.26 -5.10
C GLU A 69 -7.86 9.71 -6.42
N ASN A 70 -7.96 11.04 -6.62
CA ASN A 70 -8.53 11.59 -7.85
C ASN A 70 -7.71 11.18 -9.07
N ALA A 71 -6.38 11.19 -8.95
CA ALA A 71 -5.49 10.77 -10.03
C ALA A 71 -5.71 9.29 -10.37
N PHE A 72 -5.70 8.39 -9.38
CA PHE A 72 -5.86 6.96 -9.60
C PHE A 72 -7.26 6.58 -10.10
N ARG A 73 -8.31 7.29 -9.67
CA ARG A 73 -9.66 7.13 -10.26
C ARG A 73 -9.71 7.56 -11.72
N ALA A 74 -9.05 8.66 -12.09
CA ALA A 74 -8.94 9.08 -13.48
C ALA A 74 -8.16 8.07 -14.32
N LEU A 75 -7.09 7.48 -13.76
CA LEU A 75 -6.34 6.39 -14.41
C LEU A 75 -7.18 5.12 -14.59
N GLY A 76 -8.03 4.78 -13.61
CA GLY A 76 -9.00 3.69 -13.74
C GLY A 76 -10.01 3.94 -14.88
N ALA A 77 -10.60 5.12 -14.94
CA ALA A 77 -11.51 5.50 -16.03
C ALA A 77 -10.83 5.51 -17.41
N LEU A 78 -9.55 5.91 -17.47
CA LEU A 78 -8.75 5.84 -18.68
C LEU A 78 -8.52 4.39 -19.12
N HIS A 79 -8.22 3.49 -18.18
CA HIS A 79 -8.13 2.06 -18.48
C HIS A 79 -9.47 1.50 -19.01
N GLU A 80 -10.59 1.82 -18.37
CA GLU A 80 -11.91 1.34 -18.81
C GLU A 80 -12.28 1.84 -20.21
N SER A 81 -11.96 3.09 -20.53
CA SER A 81 -12.32 3.72 -21.81
C SER A 81 -11.39 3.39 -22.97
N SER A 82 -10.11 3.11 -22.70
CA SER A 82 -9.08 2.98 -23.75
C SER A 82 -8.21 1.73 -23.65
N GLY A 83 -8.29 0.99 -22.54
CA GLY A 83 -7.38 -0.11 -22.22
C GLY A 83 -5.98 0.34 -21.80
N GLN A 84 -5.72 1.64 -21.67
CA GLN A 84 -4.40 2.14 -21.28
C GLN A 84 -4.12 1.88 -19.80
N GLY A 85 -2.93 1.32 -19.52
CA GLY A 85 -2.52 0.98 -18.16
C GLY A 85 -3.36 -0.17 -17.58
N GLY A 86 -3.38 -0.29 -16.25
CA GLY A 86 -4.12 -1.35 -15.55
C GLY A 86 -5.41 -0.85 -14.89
N PRO A 87 -6.34 -1.77 -14.51
CA PRO A 87 -7.53 -1.40 -13.76
C PRO A 87 -7.14 -0.94 -12.34
N VAL A 88 -7.97 -0.08 -11.74
CA VAL A 88 -7.73 0.50 -10.42
C VAL A 88 -8.97 0.38 -9.54
N GLU A 89 -8.84 -0.25 -8.38
CA GLU A 89 -9.84 -0.24 -7.31
C GLU A 89 -9.32 0.56 -6.11
N TRP A 90 -10.12 1.50 -5.61
CA TRP A 90 -9.77 2.36 -4.47
C TRP A 90 -10.81 2.24 -3.36
N HIS A 91 -10.36 1.89 -2.16
CA HIS A 91 -11.19 1.62 -0.99
C HIS A 91 -10.70 2.41 0.23
N LYS A 92 -11.65 2.94 1.00
CA LYS A 92 -11.38 3.67 2.25
C LYS A 92 -12.10 3.04 3.43
N MET A 93 -11.45 3.07 4.58
CA MET A 93 -12.06 2.65 5.83
C MET A 93 -13.31 3.48 6.16
N GLY A 94 -14.40 2.81 6.54
CA GLY A 94 -15.67 3.44 6.91
C GLY A 94 -16.60 3.80 5.75
N GLU A 95 -16.21 3.54 4.49
CA GLU A 95 -17.14 3.67 3.34
C GLU A 95 -17.89 2.35 3.02
N GLY A 96 -17.67 1.32 3.86
CA GLY A 96 -18.09 -0.07 3.63
C GLY A 96 -17.11 -0.78 2.71
N TRP A 97 -16.33 -1.73 3.25
CA TRP A 97 -15.42 -2.56 2.45
C TRP A 97 -16.17 -3.69 1.75
N SER A 98 -17.26 -4.16 2.37
CA SER A 98 -18.22 -5.08 1.81
C SER A 98 -19.35 -4.35 1.05
N TRP A 99 -19.91 -5.02 0.04
CA TRP A 99 -21.06 -4.55 -0.75
C TRP A 99 -22.33 -4.28 0.09
N SER A 100 -22.31 -4.63 1.37
CA SER A 100 -23.36 -4.42 2.36
C SER A 100 -23.12 -3.10 3.09
N ARG A 101 -23.54 -1.97 2.52
CA ARG A 101 -23.65 -0.70 3.26
C ARG A 101 -24.62 -0.89 4.43
N LYS A 102 -24.12 -0.94 5.67
CA LYS A 102 -24.98 -0.77 6.85
C LYS A 102 -25.10 0.73 7.17
N PRO A 103 -26.32 1.28 7.29
CA PRO A 103 -26.49 2.64 7.75
C PRO A 103 -26.43 2.67 9.29
N GLY A 104 -25.44 3.36 9.85
CA GLY A 104 -25.57 3.99 11.16
C GLY A 104 -24.50 3.70 12.22
N SER A 105 -24.25 4.78 12.99
CA SER A 105 -23.46 4.94 14.23
C SER A 105 -21.94 4.88 14.10
N ASP A 106 -21.26 5.65 14.96
CA ASP A 106 -19.80 5.66 15.12
C ASP A 106 -19.29 4.22 15.26
N GLU A 107 -18.77 3.70 14.14
CA GLU A 107 -18.23 2.36 14.05
C GLU A 107 -17.00 2.24 14.92
N ASP A 108 -16.87 1.10 15.62
CA ASP A 108 -15.61 0.70 16.22
C ASP A 108 -14.56 0.63 15.11
N HIS A 109 -13.64 1.61 15.08
CA HIS A 109 -12.56 1.68 14.10
C HIS A 109 -11.74 0.38 14.03
N ALA A 110 -11.68 -0.39 15.13
CA ALA A 110 -11.06 -1.71 15.14
C ALA A 110 -11.87 -2.73 14.33
N ALA A 111 -13.20 -2.71 14.39
CA ALA A 111 -14.06 -3.57 13.57
C ALA A 111 -13.91 -3.25 12.08
N ASN A 112 -13.90 -1.98 11.70
CA ASN A 112 -13.69 -1.56 10.31
C ASN A 112 -12.31 -1.93 9.78
N ALA A 113 -11.28 -1.84 10.61
CA ALA A 113 -9.94 -2.27 10.26
C ALA A 113 -9.91 -3.80 10.04
N ARG A 114 -10.53 -4.58 10.92
CA ARG A 114 -10.63 -6.04 10.78
C ARG A 114 -11.42 -6.46 9.52
N GLU A 115 -12.53 -5.79 9.22
CA GLU A 115 -13.29 -6.03 7.98
C GLU A 115 -12.44 -5.70 6.74
N GLY A 116 -11.78 -4.54 6.73
CA GLY A 116 -10.90 -4.14 5.63
C GLY A 116 -9.77 -5.14 5.42
N TRP A 117 -9.16 -5.63 6.51
CA TRP A 117 -8.15 -6.68 6.43
C TRP A 117 -8.70 -8.01 5.93
N ALA A 118 -9.87 -8.45 6.40
CA ALA A 118 -10.51 -9.67 5.92
C ALA A 118 -10.77 -9.61 4.40
N GLU A 119 -11.21 -8.45 3.89
CA GLU A 119 -11.41 -8.23 2.46
C GLU A 119 -10.09 -8.25 1.68
N ILE A 120 -9.03 -7.62 2.18
CA ILE A 120 -7.70 -7.67 1.57
C ILE A 120 -7.19 -9.11 1.51
N LYS A 121 -7.30 -9.86 2.60
CA LYS A 121 -6.88 -11.26 2.70
C LYS A 121 -7.64 -12.14 1.69
N ARG A 122 -8.95 -11.94 1.56
CA ARG A 122 -9.77 -12.62 0.54
C ARG A 122 -9.28 -12.31 -0.87
N ARG A 123 -9.06 -11.03 -1.19
CA ARG A 123 -8.58 -10.60 -2.51
C ARG A 123 -7.17 -11.12 -2.83
N LEU A 124 -6.30 -11.20 -1.82
CA LEU A 124 -4.98 -11.81 -1.96
C LEU A 124 -5.11 -13.31 -2.29
N ALA A 125 -6.00 -14.04 -1.62
CA ALA A 125 -6.24 -15.45 -1.92
C ALA A 125 -6.83 -15.66 -3.33
N GLU A 126 -7.62 -14.71 -3.83
CA GLU A 126 -8.21 -14.73 -5.17
C GLU A 126 -7.28 -14.21 -6.28
N GLU A 127 -6.07 -13.78 -5.94
CA GLU A 127 -5.13 -13.13 -6.87
C GLU A 127 -5.77 -11.95 -7.63
N ARG A 128 -6.65 -11.20 -6.96
CA ARG A 128 -7.50 -10.18 -7.61
C ARG A 128 -6.70 -9.00 -8.15
N HIS A 129 -5.63 -8.61 -7.46
CA HIS A 129 -4.76 -7.50 -7.87
C HIS A 129 -3.31 -7.94 -7.99
N ASP A 130 -2.58 -7.40 -8.98
CA ASP A 130 -1.13 -7.56 -9.09
C ASP A 130 -0.37 -6.69 -8.09
N PHE A 131 -0.93 -5.52 -7.72
CA PHE A 131 -0.27 -4.53 -6.89
C PHE A 131 -1.21 -3.91 -5.85
N TYR A 132 -0.87 -4.06 -4.57
CA TYR A 132 -1.62 -3.54 -3.44
C TYR A 132 -0.88 -2.37 -2.78
N VAL A 133 -1.62 -1.29 -2.49
CA VAL A 133 -1.20 -0.24 -1.56
C VAL A 133 -2.07 -0.32 -0.32
N LEU A 134 -1.46 -0.66 0.81
CA LEU A 134 -2.09 -0.64 2.13
C LEU A 134 -1.63 0.62 2.86
N ASP A 135 -2.30 1.73 2.57
CA ASP A 135 -1.91 3.06 3.04
C ASP A 135 -2.33 3.24 4.51
N GLU A 136 -1.37 3.65 5.34
CA GLU A 136 -1.51 3.87 6.78
C GLU A 136 -1.95 2.59 7.54
N PHE A 137 -1.65 1.41 6.99
CA PHE A 137 -2.04 0.12 7.56
C PHE A 137 -1.25 -0.25 8.83
N THR A 138 -0.12 0.39 9.08
CA THR A 138 0.65 0.14 10.31
C THR A 138 -0.08 0.59 11.58
N TYR A 139 -1.01 1.55 11.51
CA TYR A 139 -1.72 2.01 12.72
C TYR A 139 -2.65 0.94 13.31
N PRO A 140 -3.55 0.29 12.55
CA PRO A 140 -4.31 -0.85 13.06
C PRO A 140 -3.46 -1.96 13.68
N LEU A 141 -2.26 -2.21 13.15
CA LEU A 141 -1.33 -3.19 13.72
C LEU A 141 -0.73 -2.69 15.04
N HIS A 142 -0.24 -1.45 15.04
CA HIS A 142 0.35 -0.81 16.22
C HIS A 142 -0.65 -0.67 17.38
N TRP A 143 -1.92 -0.40 17.08
CA TRP A 143 -3.00 -0.32 18.08
C TRP A 143 -3.54 -1.69 18.51
N GLY A 144 -3.05 -2.80 17.93
CA GLY A 144 -3.49 -4.15 18.24
C GLY A 144 -4.92 -4.46 17.77
N TRP A 145 -5.43 -3.73 16.78
CA TRP A 145 -6.76 -4.00 16.22
C TRP A 145 -6.74 -5.21 15.30
N ILE A 146 -5.62 -5.41 14.61
CA ILE A 146 -5.34 -6.55 13.74
C ILE A 146 -4.06 -7.22 14.23
N ASP A 147 -4.07 -8.54 14.30
CA ASP A 147 -2.90 -9.33 14.69
C ASP A 147 -1.80 -9.23 13.61
N THR A 148 -0.61 -8.79 14.01
CA THR A 148 0.54 -8.65 13.13
C THR A 148 1.02 -9.99 12.61
N ALA A 149 1.00 -11.05 13.43
CA ALA A 149 1.45 -12.37 13.04
C ALA A 149 0.54 -12.95 11.93
N GLU A 150 -0.77 -12.73 12.04
CA GLU A 150 -1.74 -13.12 11.02
C GLU A 150 -1.47 -12.40 9.69
N VAL A 151 -1.19 -11.09 9.74
CA VAL A 151 -0.84 -10.29 8.55
C VAL A 151 0.43 -10.79 7.90
N VAL A 152 1.48 -11.01 8.68
CA VAL A 152 2.77 -11.50 8.18
C VAL A 152 2.61 -12.86 7.51
N ALA A 153 1.86 -13.78 8.12
CA ALA A 153 1.59 -15.10 7.53
C ALA A 153 0.84 -14.97 6.20
N ALA A 154 -0.26 -14.22 6.17
CA ALA A 154 -1.06 -14.03 4.97
C ALA A 154 -0.26 -13.37 3.83
N LEU A 155 0.60 -12.40 4.15
CA LEU A 155 1.47 -11.78 3.16
C LEU A 155 2.51 -12.78 2.69
N ARG A 156 3.24 -13.45 3.57
CA ARG A 156 4.29 -14.41 3.18
C ARG A 156 3.77 -15.52 2.28
N ASP A 157 2.59 -16.05 2.59
CA ASP A 157 2.02 -17.23 1.94
C ASP A 157 1.08 -16.87 0.78
N ARG A 158 0.93 -15.58 0.43
CA ARG A 158 0.05 -15.13 -0.65
C ARG A 158 0.42 -15.80 -1.98
N PRO A 159 -0.57 -16.25 -2.77
CA PRO A 159 -0.30 -16.89 -4.06
C PRO A 159 0.18 -15.90 -5.12
N GLY A 160 0.74 -16.43 -6.20
CA GLY A 160 0.97 -15.67 -7.42
C GLY A 160 2.10 -14.64 -7.34
N ARG A 161 1.88 -13.49 -8.00
CA ARG A 161 2.88 -12.42 -8.18
C ARG A 161 2.45 -11.09 -7.57
N GLN A 162 1.73 -11.16 -6.46
CA GLN A 162 1.10 -9.99 -5.85
C GLN A 162 2.13 -9.14 -5.07
N HIS A 163 2.37 -7.92 -5.53
CA HIS A 163 3.21 -6.95 -4.84
C HIS A 163 2.39 -6.18 -3.81
N VAL A 164 2.93 -5.96 -2.62
CA VAL A 164 2.22 -5.26 -1.54
C VAL A 164 3.14 -4.18 -0.96
N VAL A 165 2.65 -2.94 -0.93
CA VAL A 165 3.33 -1.82 -0.27
C VAL A 165 2.50 -1.36 0.91
N ILE A 166 3.07 -1.48 2.11
CA ILE A 166 2.49 -1.01 3.36
C ILE A 166 3.11 0.33 3.74
N THR A 167 2.29 1.28 4.15
CA THR A 167 2.77 2.58 4.64
C THR A 167 2.30 2.84 6.06
N GLY A 168 3.04 3.70 6.75
CA GLY A 168 2.62 4.33 8.00
C GLY A 168 3.72 4.36 9.05
N ARG A 169 3.46 5.04 10.17
CA ARG A 169 4.40 5.13 11.29
C ARG A 169 4.37 3.87 12.14
N ASN A 170 5.37 3.66 12.98
CA ASN A 170 5.38 2.56 13.96
C ASN A 170 5.11 1.18 13.35
N ALA A 171 5.73 0.88 12.19
CA ALA A 171 5.63 -0.47 11.62
C ALA A 171 6.14 -1.50 12.66
N PRO A 172 5.36 -2.56 12.98
CA PRO A 172 5.80 -3.62 13.88
C PRO A 172 7.10 -4.27 13.39
N GLU A 173 7.97 -4.70 14.31
CA GLU A 173 9.25 -5.31 13.95
C GLU A 173 9.06 -6.59 13.12
N GLU A 174 8.09 -7.43 13.49
CA GLU A 174 7.75 -8.65 12.73
C GLU A 174 7.39 -8.36 11.26
N LEU A 175 6.73 -7.21 11.01
CA LEU A 175 6.40 -6.79 9.64
C LEU A 175 7.64 -6.28 8.90
N ILE A 176 8.55 -5.58 9.60
CA ILE A 176 9.83 -5.12 9.05
C ILE A 176 10.71 -6.31 8.67
N GLU A 177 10.83 -7.30 9.55
CA GLU A 177 11.61 -8.51 9.32
C GLU A 177 11.07 -9.36 8.16
N ALA A 178 9.75 -9.40 7.98
CA ALA A 178 9.11 -10.13 6.90
C ALA A 178 9.20 -9.44 5.53
N ALA A 179 9.52 -8.14 5.47
CA ALA A 179 9.50 -7.37 4.24
C ALA A 179 10.78 -7.54 3.39
N ASP A 180 10.61 -7.61 2.07
CA ASP A 180 11.72 -7.66 1.12
C ASP A 180 12.41 -6.29 0.95
N LEU A 181 11.67 -5.20 1.21
CA LEU A 181 12.15 -3.84 1.12
C LEU A 181 11.58 -3.00 2.26
N VAL A 182 12.46 -2.34 3.02
CA VAL A 182 12.06 -1.41 4.08
C VAL A 182 12.73 -0.06 3.87
N THR A 183 11.92 0.98 3.78
CA THR A 183 12.39 2.38 3.74
C THR A 183 11.91 3.10 5.00
N ARG A 184 12.85 3.63 5.78
CA ARG A 184 12.55 4.47 6.95
C ARG A 184 12.79 5.94 6.62
N MET A 185 11.72 6.71 6.54
CA MET A 185 11.76 8.14 6.23
C MET A 185 11.90 8.97 7.50
N THR A 186 12.99 9.74 7.57
CA THR A 186 13.33 10.59 8.70
C THR A 186 13.45 12.06 8.32
N LYS A 187 13.43 12.95 9.30
CA LYS A 187 13.51 14.39 9.12
C LYS A 187 14.96 14.81 8.99
N VAL A 188 15.37 15.16 7.78
CA VAL A 188 16.62 15.93 7.58
C VAL A 188 16.32 17.43 7.67
N LYS A 189 15.24 17.87 7.02
CA LYS A 189 14.68 19.23 7.08
C LYS A 189 13.19 19.19 6.71
N HIS A 190 12.41 20.16 7.18
CA HIS A 190 11.01 20.31 6.79
C HIS A 190 10.62 21.78 6.64
N PRO A 191 9.81 22.20 5.65
CA PRO A 191 9.36 23.59 5.51
C PRO A 191 8.65 24.16 6.76
N MET A 192 7.98 23.29 7.53
CA MET A 192 7.40 23.68 8.82
C MET A 192 8.43 24.20 9.82
N ASP A 193 9.71 23.83 9.69
CA ASP A 193 10.80 24.31 10.56
C ASP A 193 11.05 25.80 10.38
N THR A 194 10.66 26.35 9.23
CA THR A 194 10.71 27.77 8.90
C THR A 194 9.31 28.38 8.84
N GLY A 195 8.32 27.77 9.50
CA GLY A 195 6.95 28.29 9.60
C GLY A 195 6.09 28.13 8.34
N GLN A 196 6.57 27.44 7.30
CA GLN A 196 5.80 27.21 6.08
C GLN A 196 4.81 26.06 6.29
N LYS A 197 3.51 26.40 6.22
CA LYS A 197 2.42 25.42 6.27
C LYS A 197 2.37 24.59 4.99
N GLY A 198 1.70 23.43 5.06
CA GLY A 198 1.55 22.55 3.92
C GLY A 198 0.82 23.20 2.74
N GLN A 199 1.11 22.71 1.54
CA GLN A 199 0.59 23.24 0.29
C GLN A 199 -0.20 22.17 -0.48
N ARG A 200 -1.29 22.58 -1.12
CA ARG A 200 -2.05 21.70 -2.02
C ARG A 200 -1.18 21.31 -3.22
N GLY A 201 -1.22 20.04 -3.60
CA GLY A 201 -0.35 19.41 -4.60
C GLY A 201 1.02 18.98 -4.06
N ILE A 202 1.36 19.32 -2.82
CA ILE A 202 2.65 18.97 -2.19
C ILE A 202 2.43 18.13 -0.93
N GLU A 203 1.52 18.52 -0.05
CA GLU A 203 1.15 17.77 1.17
C GLU A 203 -0.18 17.02 1.04
N TRP A 204 -1.11 17.50 0.18
CA TRP A 204 -2.39 16.87 -0.14
C TRP A 204 -2.91 17.27 -1.52
#